data_AF-A0A7M1B4F1-F1
#
_entry.id   AF-A0A7M1B4F1-F1
#
_cell.length_a   1.000
_cell.length_b   1.000
_cell.length_c   1.000
_cell.angle_alpha   90.00
_cell.angle_beta   90.00
_cell.angle_gamma   90.00
#
_symmetry.space_group_name_H-M   'P 1'
#
loop_
_entity.id
_entity.type
_entity.pdbx_description
1 polymer ?
#
loop_
_entity_poly.entity_id
_entity_poly.type
_entity_poly.pdbx_seq_one_letter_code
_entity_poly.pdbx_strand_id
1 'polypeptide(L)'
;MNTFFIEFRDPLFSIIIFFTIIFIITFFSYWWGRYKRKEDSKQISKFLEQFRTLPSHNELKILIAEGGLSEKSWLLLASAYYKNGDYEKSIEIYNEILKLGNKRNTRETMFLLGKTYFKAGFLERSKHVFLEILKKNPRTPEALHYLLLVYEYMKDYKSALEVLEPLDELQEDVILERAYLHVLEALDSPNMTKEEKVQKLLEIYKNAHRLAYLIFDYIFQVNPQLAWENIDISKSELLTELFWRCDSKDLNLDIITDNGYLRELYTARGDVKLAYNSSIFELDVLIKLEGKSNATLSFEYVCDNCKGTYPFAFSRCSSCHAIDTARVEYSLSKDYGKEFSEENNSFQ
;
A
#
# COMPACT_ATOMS: atom_id res chain seq x y z
N MET A 1 30.49 -50.79 -60.13
CA MET A 1 29.84 -50.85 -58.80
C MET A 1 28.81 -49.73 -58.74
N ASN A 2 27.60 -49.98 -59.22
CA ASN A 2 26.46 -49.06 -59.14
C ASN A 2 25.28 -49.84 -58.56
N THR A 3 25.25 -49.95 -57.24
CA THR A 3 24.20 -50.65 -56.49
C THR A 3 23.94 -49.92 -55.17
N PHE A 4 23.60 -48.63 -55.23
CA PHE A 4 23.09 -47.87 -54.07
C PHE A 4 22.21 -46.67 -54.48
N PHE A 5 21.39 -46.83 -55.53
CA PHE A 5 20.25 -45.94 -55.76
C PHE A 5 18.97 -46.72 -55.45
N ILE A 6 18.65 -46.82 -54.17
CA ILE A 6 17.32 -47.23 -53.71
C ILE A 6 16.36 -46.10 -54.09
N GLU A 7 15.24 -46.48 -54.71
CA GLU A 7 14.20 -45.63 -55.27
C GLU A 7 13.69 -44.55 -54.29
N PHE A 8 14.12 -43.30 -54.51
CA PHE A 8 13.51 -42.10 -53.93
C PHE A 8 12.23 -41.72 -54.69
N ARG A 9 11.25 -42.63 -54.77
CA ARG A 9 10.03 -42.39 -55.55
C ARG A 9 8.74 -42.89 -54.90
N ASP A 10 8.75 -43.12 -53.59
CA ASP A 10 7.53 -43.47 -52.84
C ASP A 10 7.14 -42.32 -51.89
N PRO A 11 6.00 -41.61 -52.11
CA PRO A 11 5.58 -40.50 -51.27
C PRO A 11 5.36 -40.90 -49.80
N LEU A 12 5.09 -42.17 -49.53
CA LEU A 12 4.98 -42.75 -48.19
C LEU A 12 6.32 -42.72 -47.44
N PHE A 13 7.44 -42.94 -48.12
CA PHE A 13 8.78 -42.92 -47.52
C PHE A 13 9.20 -41.52 -47.07
N SER A 14 8.88 -40.49 -47.87
CA SER A 14 9.11 -39.08 -47.50
C SER A 14 8.29 -38.64 -46.29
N ILE A 15 7.02 -39.09 -46.20
CA ILE A 15 6.15 -38.82 -45.04
C ILE A 15 6.73 -39.49 -43.78
N ILE A 16 7.18 -40.75 -43.89
CA ILE A 16 7.81 -41.47 -42.79
C ILE A 16 9.03 -40.70 -42.29
N ILE A 17 9.97 -40.32 -43.17
CA ILE A 17 11.16 -39.55 -42.79
C ILE A 17 10.81 -38.24 -42.07
N PHE A 18 9.80 -37.52 -42.55
CA PHE A 18 9.36 -36.27 -41.94
C PHE A 18 8.87 -36.48 -40.49
N PHE A 19 8.01 -37.47 -40.25
CA PHE A 19 7.56 -37.80 -38.90
C PHE A 19 8.68 -38.32 -38.00
N THR A 20 9.64 -39.08 -38.55
CA THR A 20 10.83 -39.52 -37.79
C THR A 20 11.67 -38.34 -37.33
N ILE A 21 11.87 -37.32 -38.19
CA ILE A 21 12.62 -36.11 -37.84
C ILE A 21 11.89 -35.32 -36.75
N ILE A 22 10.58 -35.14 -36.86
CA ILE A 22 9.77 -34.48 -35.82
C ILE A 22 9.87 -35.24 -34.49
N PHE A 23 9.77 -36.56 -34.54
CA PHE A 23 9.91 -37.41 -33.34
C PHE A 23 11.29 -37.24 -32.70
N ILE A 24 12.36 -37.22 -33.50
CA ILE A 24 13.73 -37.00 -32.99
C ILE A 24 13.85 -35.62 -32.34
N ILE A 25 13.37 -34.54 -32.98
CA ILE A 25 13.45 -33.18 -32.44
C ILE A 25 12.66 -33.06 -31.13
N THR A 26 11.44 -33.60 -31.08
CA THR A 26 10.60 -33.58 -29.88
C THR A 26 11.19 -34.44 -28.75
N PHE A 27 11.74 -35.61 -29.08
CA PHE A 27 12.41 -36.50 -28.14
C PHE A 27 13.66 -35.83 -27.54
N PHE A 28 14.53 -35.24 -28.36
CA PHE A 28 15.70 -34.51 -27.89
C PHE A 28 15.33 -33.28 -27.07
N SER A 29 14.32 -32.49 -27.50
CA SER A 29 13.84 -31.33 -26.75
C SER A 29 13.27 -31.73 -25.39
N TYR A 30 12.48 -32.81 -25.34
CA TYR A 30 11.94 -33.36 -24.09
C TYR A 30 13.06 -33.85 -23.15
N TRP A 31 14.01 -34.63 -23.67
CA TRP A 31 15.10 -35.19 -22.88
C TRP A 31 16.06 -34.11 -22.39
N TRP A 32 16.39 -33.14 -23.23
CA TRP A 32 17.19 -31.98 -22.88
C TRP A 32 16.49 -31.12 -21.83
N GLY A 33 15.18 -30.87 -22.00
CA GLY A 33 14.36 -30.17 -21.02
C GLY A 33 14.33 -30.90 -19.67
N ARG A 34 14.22 -32.23 -19.65
CA ARG A 34 14.25 -33.04 -18.43
C ARG A 34 15.63 -33.04 -17.77
N TYR A 35 16.70 -33.15 -18.56
CA TYR A 35 18.08 -33.07 -18.07
C TYR A 35 18.34 -31.71 -17.42
N LYS A 36 18.01 -30.62 -18.12
CA LYS A 36 18.15 -29.25 -17.61
C LYS A 36 17.33 -29.03 -16.33
N ARG A 37 16.07 -29.49 -16.29
CA ARG A 37 15.23 -29.43 -15.07
C ARG A 37 15.86 -30.19 -13.90
N LYS A 38 16.50 -31.34 -14.15
CA LYS A 38 17.19 -32.12 -13.10
C LYS A 38 18.41 -31.36 -12.57
N GLU A 39 19.19 -30.75 -13.45
CA GLU A 39 20.35 -29.93 -13.09
C GLU A 39 19.92 -28.68 -12.30
N ASP A 40 18.92 -27.94 -12.77
CA ASP A 40 18.33 -26.80 -12.08
C ASP A 40 17.79 -27.20 -10.70
N SER A 41 17.08 -28.33 -10.60
CA SER A 41 16.55 -28.83 -9.31
C SER A 41 17.66 -29.20 -8.32
N LYS A 42 18.79 -29.72 -8.80
CA LYS A 42 19.95 -30.08 -7.97
C LYS A 42 20.69 -28.83 -7.49
N GLN A 43 20.77 -27.79 -8.33
CA GLN A 43 21.28 -26.48 -7.90
C GLN A 43 20.37 -25.86 -6.84
N ILE A 44 19.05 -25.91 -7.02
CA ILE A 44 18.07 -25.42 -6.03
C ILE A 44 18.14 -26.21 -4.73
N SER A 45 18.25 -27.54 -4.77
CA SER A 45 18.34 -28.35 -3.55
C SER A 45 19.63 -28.08 -2.78
N LYS A 46 20.77 -27.94 -3.47
CA LYS A 46 22.05 -27.56 -2.87
C LYS A 46 21.99 -26.14 -2.27
N PHE A 47 21.30 -25.23 -2.94
CA PHE A 47 20.96 -23.91 -2.41
C PHE A 47 20.17 -24.04 -1.10
N LEU A 48 19.05 -24.76 -1.09
CA LEU A 48 18.22 -24.91 0.11
C LEU A 48 18.95 -25.57 1.29
N GLU A 49 19.90 -26.47 1.01
CA GLU A 49 20.74 -27.07 2.06
C GLU A 49 21.68 -26.07 2.74
N GLN A 50 22.20 -25.08 2.00
CA GLN A 50 23.08 -24.04 2.53
C GLN A 50 22.34 -23.02 3.42
N PHE A 51 21.01 -22.92 3.29
CA PHE A 51 20.17 -21.99 4.07
C PHE A 51 19.38 -22.67 5.20
N ARG A 52 19.62 -23.95 5.50
CA ARG A 52 19.02 -24.63 6.67
C ARG A 52 19.45 -24.00 7.99
N THR A 53 20.59 -23.31 8.00
CA THR A 53 21.04 -22.40 9.06
C THR A 53 21.29 -21.04 8.43
N LEU A 54 20.77 -19.97 9.04
CA LEU A 54 20.98 -18.60 8.56
C LEU A 54 22.49 -18.30 8.53
N PRO A 55 23.09 -18.01 7.36
CA PRO A 55 24.51 -17.71 7.29
C PRO A 55 24.80 -16.42 8.05
N SER A 56 25.88 -16.42 8.83
CA SER A 56 26.41 -15.23 9.48
C SER A 56 26.91 -14.21 8.45
N HIS A 57 27.05 -12.93 8.83
CA HIS A 57 27.57 -11.87 7.96
C HIS A 57 28.90 -12.26 7.26
N ASN A 58 29.78 -12.98 7.97
CA ASN A 58 31.05 -13.43 7.41
C ASN A 58 30.89 -14.57 6.40
N GLU A 59 29.99 -15.52 6.66
CA GLU A 59 29.68 -16.60 5.71
C GLU A 59 28.98 -16.05 4.47
N LEU A 60 28.09 -15.07 4.62
CA LEU A 60 27.44 -14.35 3.53
C LEU A 60 28.48 -13.71 2.60
N LYS A 61 29.45 -13.00 3.17
CA LYS A 61 30.54 -12.38 2.40
C LYS A 61 31.36 -13.42 1.64
N ILE A 62 31.70 -14.53 2.27
CA ILE A 62 32.46 -15.62 1.65
C ILE A 62 31.65 -16.23 0.50
N LEU A 63 30.40 -16.60 0.73
CA LEU A 63 29.53 -17.22 -0.27
C LEU A 63 29.24 -16.31 -1.47
N ILE A 64 29.09 -15.00 -1.22
CA ILE A 64 28.91 -13.99 -2.27
C ILE A 64 30.21 -13.83 -3.08
N ALA A 65 31.37 -13.77 -2.43
CA ALA A 65 32.67 -13.57 -3.07
C ALA A 65 33.21 -14.81 -3.79
N GLU A 66 32.94 -16.02 -3.30
CA GLU A 66 33.34 -17.29 -3.92
C GLU A 66 32.62 -17.57 -5.24
N GLY A 67 31.62 -16.75 -5.60
CA GLY A 67 30.90 -16.86 -6.87
C GLY A 67 30.06 -18.14 -6.97
N GLY A 68 29.78 -18.80 -5.84
CA GLY A 68 29.00 -20.04 -5.80
C GLY A 68 27.55 -19.87 -6.26
N LEU A 69 27.05 -18.62 -6.31
CA LEU A 69 25.69 -18.26 -6.67
C LEU A 69 25.65 -17.08 -7.64
N SER A 70 24.64 -17.06 -8.51
CA SER A 70 24.39 -15.93 -9.39
C SER A 70 23.93 -14.69 -8.60
N GLU A 71 24.28 -13.50 -9.07
CA GLU A 71 23.81 -12.24 -8.48
C GLU A 71 22.28 -12.17 -8.36
N LYS A 72 21.56 -12.72 -9.35
CA LYS A 72 20.10 -12.81 -9.34
C LYS A 72 19.56 -13.68 -8.19
N SER A 73 20.28 -14.75 -7.84
CA SER A 73 19.92 -15.61 -6.71
C SER A 73 20.06 -14.86 -5.38
N TRP A 74 21.11 -14.05 -5.23
CA TRP A 74 21.30 -13.20 -4.05
C TRP A 74 20.26 -12.08 -3.95
N LEU A 75 19.90 -11.44 -5.08
CA LEU A 75 18.81 -10.46 -5.11
C LEU A 75 17.47 -11.08 -4.68
N LEU A 76 17.17 -12.30 -5.14
CA LEU A 76 15.95 -13.00 -4.73
C LEU A 76 15.96 -13.32 -3.23
N LEU A 77 17.10 -13.74 -2.68
CA LEU A 77 17.24 -14.00 -1.26
C LEU A 77 17.06 -12.72 -0.42
N ALA A 78 17.70 -11.62 -0.81
CA ALA A 78 17.51 -10.33 -0.15
C ALA A 78 16.04 -9.87 -0.21
N SER A 79 15.38 -10.05 -1.37
CA SER A 79 13.96 -9.76 -1.52
C SER A 79 13.09 -10.62 -0.59
N ALA A 80 13.44 -11.91 -0.41
CA ALA A 80 12.75 -12.79 0.53
C ALA A 80 12.90 -12.30 1.99
N TYR A 81 14.12 -11.92 2.41
CA TYR A 81 14.34 -11.32 3.73
C TYR A 81 13.55 -10.01 3.91
N TYR A 82 13.55 -9.13 2.90
CA TYR A 82 12.74 -7.91 2.89
C TYR A 82 11.24 -8.22 3.08
N LYS A 83 10.70 -9.23 2.36
CA LYS A 83 9.29 -9.62 2.47
C LYS A 83 8.96 -10.25 3.83
N ASN A 84 9.92 -10.91 4.46
CA ASN A 84 9.79 -11.45 5.82
C ASN A 84 9.96 -10.38 6.91
N GLY A 85 10.30 -9.13 6.55
CA GLY A 85 10.55 -8.04 7.51
C GLY A 85 11.97 -8.04 8.12
N ASP A 86 12.84 -8.95 7.69
CA ASP A 86 14.25 -9.00 8.11
C ASP A 86 15.07 -8.03 7.23
N TYR A 87 14.90 -6.74 7.51
CA TYR A 87 15.52 -5.69 6.71
C TYR A 87 17.03 -5.62 6.87
N GLU A 88 17.57 -6.00 8.03
CA GLU A 88 19.01 -5.99 8.31
C GLU A 88 19.75 -6.93 7.35
N LYS A 89 19.35 -8.20 7.29
CA LYS A 89 19.96 -9.16 6.35
C LYS A 89 19.77 -8.77 4.90
N SER A 90 18.61 -8.23 4.55
CA SER A 90 18.36 -7.72 3.20
C SER A 90 19.33 -6.59 2.83
N ILE A 91 19.59 -5.66 3.75
CA ILE A 91 20.54 -4.54 3.56
C ILE A 91 21.95 -5.07 3.42
N GLU A 92 22.38 -6.01 4.26
CA GLU A 92 23.70 -6.63 4.20
C GLU A 92 23.96 -7.27 2.82
N ILE A 93 23.03 -8.10 2.35
CA ILE A 93 23.16 -8.77 1.04
C ILE A 93 23.25 -7.73 -0.08
N TYR A 94 22.37 -6.72 -0.11
CA TYR A 94 22.43 -5.69 -1.15
C TYR A 94 23.75 -4.90 -1.13
N ASN A 95 24.27 -4.57 0.05
CA ASN A 95 25.55 -3.87 0.18
C ASN A 95 26.71 -4.74 -0.33
N GLU A 96 26.74 -6.04 -0.01
CA GLU A 96 27.78 -6.95 -0.51
C GLU A 96 27.70 -7.12 -2.04
N ILE A 97 26.49 -7.23 -2.62
CA ILE A 97 26.29 -7.24 -4.07
C ILE A 97 26.87 -5.96 -4.71
N LEU A 98 26.61 -4.80 -4.13
CA LEU A 98 27.12 -3.52 -4.64
C LEU A 98 28.65 -3.41 -4.52
N LYS A 99 29.27 -3.99 -3.48
CA LYS A 99 30.74 -4.01 -3.31
C LYS A 99 31.46 -4.86 -4.34
N LEU A 100 30.87 -5.97 -4.79
CA LEU A 100 31.45 -6.80 -5.84
C LEU A 100 31.54 -6.09 -7.20
N GLY A 101 30.87 -4.94 -7.36
CA GLY A 101 31.10 -4.03 -8.48
C GLY A 101 30.59 -4.51 -9.84
N ASN A 102 29.71 -5.53 -9.87
CA ASN A 102 29.08 -5.92 -11.13
C ASN A 102 28.14 -4.81 -11.60
N LYS A 103 28.49 -4.16 -12.72
CA LYS A 103 27.76 -3.00 -13.25
C LYS A 103 26.36 -3.34 -13.76
N ARG A 104 26.06 -4.62 -13.99
CA ARG A 104 24.85 -5.02 -14.73
C ARG A 104 23.55 -4.72 -13.97
N ASN A 105 23.48 -4.93 -12.66
CA ASN A 105 22.26 -4.68 -11.88
C ASN A 105 22.42 -3.61 -10.80
N THR A 106 23.50 -2.82 -10.82
CA THR A 106 23.77 -1.80 -9.79
C THR A 106 22.58 -0.88 -9.53
N ARG A 107 21.87 -0.44 -10.59
CA ARG A 107 20.70 0.44 -10.47
C ARG A 107 19.54 -0.25 -9.72
N GLU A 108 19.22 -1.49 -10.09
CA GLU A 108 18.15 -2.27 -9.45
C GLU A 108 18.50 -2.55 -7.98
N THR A 109 19.73 -3.00 -7.71
CA THR A 109 20.20 -3.26 -6.34
C THR A 109 20.17 -1.99 -5.48
N MET A 110 20.60 -0.84 -6.01
CA MET A 110 20.50 0.44 -5.30
C MET A 110 19.05 0.82 -5.00
N PHE A 111 18.14 0.64 -5.96
CA PHE A 111 16.72 0.94 -5.76
C PHE A 111 16.10 0.05 -4.67
N LEU A 112 16.38 -1.26 -4.72
CA LEU A 112 15.93 -2.21 -3.69
C LEU A 112 16.53 -1.89 -2.32
N LEU A 113 17.80 -1.49 -2.26
CA LEU A 113 18.45 -1.04 -1.03
C LEU A 113 17.78 0.22 -0.46
N GLY A 114 17.53 1.24 -1.28
CA GLY A 114 16.83 2.46 -0.86
C GLY A 114 15.44 2.16 -0.29
N LYS A 115 14.67 1.34 -1.01
CA LYS A 115 13.35 0.87 -0.56
C LYS A 115 13.42 0.08 0.75
N THR A 116 14.47 -0.71 0.95
CA THR A 116 14.69 -1.47 2.20
C THR A 116 15.05 -0.54 3.35
N TYR A 117 15.93 0.45 3.14
CA TYR A 117 16.21 1.48 4.14
C TYR A 117 14.95 2.25 4.53
N PHE A 118 14.10 2.62 3.57
CA PHE A 118 12.82 3.26 3.85
C PHE A 118 11.91 2.41 4.74
N LYS A 119 11.68 1.13 4.39
CA LYS A 119 10.84 0.23 5.21
C LYS A 119 11.44 -0.10 6.57
N ALA A 120 12.76 -0.07 6.71
CA ALA A 120 13.46 -0.22 7.97
C ALA A 120 13.45 1.05 8.84
N GLY A 121 12.92 2.17 8.35
CA GLY A 121 12.90 3.45 9.06
C GLY A 121 14.21 4.25 8.98
N PHE A 122 15.21 3.77 8.23
CA PHE A 122 16.47 4.50 8.01
C PHE A 122 16.32 5.58 6.92
N LEU A 123 15.49 6.59 7.19
CA LEU A 123 15.06 7.60 6.21
C LEU A 123 16.23 8.38 5.60
N GLU A 124 17.21 8.80 6.39
CA GLU A 124 18.41 9.52 5.89
C GLU A 124 19.24 8.67 4.91
N ARG A 125 19.43 7.38 5.21
CA ARG A 125 20.15 6.47 4.31
C ARG A 125 19.36 6.21 3.03
N SER A 126 18.04 6.06 3.17
CA SER A 126 17.12 5.94 2.05
C SER A 126 17.21 7.16 1.11
N LYS A 127 17.10 8.36 1.68
CA LYS A 127 17.25 9.65 0.97
C LYS A 127 18.56 9.68 0.17
N HIS A 128 19.69 9.40 0.83
CA HIS A 128 20.99 9.39 0.18
C HIS A 128 21.04 8.42 -1.02
N VAL A 129 20.51 7.20 -0.86
CA VAL A 129 20.48 6.21 -1.95
C VAL A 129 19.65 6.71 -3.13
N PHE A 130 18.45 7.26 -2.90
CA PHE A 130 17.60 7.76 -3.98
C PHE A 130 18.19 9.00 -4.68
N LEU A 131 18.82 9.92 -3.92
CA LEU A 131 19.55 11.05 -4.51
C LEU A 131 20.72 10.59 -5.39
N GLU A 132 21.46 9.56 -4.99
CA GLU A 132 22.54 8.99 -5.82
C GLU A 132 22.01 8.28 -7.09
N ILE A 133 20.82 7.67 -7.03
CA ILE A 133 20.15 7.13 -8.22
C ILE A 133 19.79 8.27 -9.18
N LEU A 134 19.17 9.33 -8.67
CA LEU A 134 18.71 10.49 -9.45
C LEU A 134 19.86 11.31 -10.01
N LYS A 135 20.99 11.42 -9.29
CA LYS A 135 22.21 12.06 -9.80
C LYS A 135 22.73 11.39 -11.08
N LYS A 136 22.58 10.07 -11.21
CA LYS A 136 22.98 9.31 -12.40
C LYS A 136 21.88 9.27 -13.46
N ASN A 137 20.61 9.16 -13.04
CA ASN A 137 19.45 9.08 -13.91
C ASN A 137 18.32 9.97 -13.37
N PRO A 138 18.33 11.28 -13.68
CA PRO A 138 17.39 12.25 -13.09
C PRO A 138 15.92 11.96 -13.40
N ARG A 139 15.63 11.39 -14.57
CA ARG A 139 14.28 11.06 -15.05
C ARG A 139 13.88 9.63 -14.67
N THR A 140 13.89 9.32 -13.37
CA THR A 140 13.48 8.00 -12.85
C THR A 140 12.27 8.17 -11.93
N PRO A 141 11.02 8.05 -12.44
CA PRO A 141 9.80 8.27 -11.66
C PRO A 141 9.76 7.46 -10.37
N GLU A 142 10.17 6.19 -10.40
CA GLU A 142 10.11 5.33 -9.22
C GLU A 142 11.02 5.84 -8.10
N ALA A 143 12.21 6.35 -8.44
CA ALA A 143 13.12 6.92 -7.46
C ALA A 143 12.60 8.27 -6.93
N LEU A 144 11.96 9.09 -7.77
CA LEU A 144 11.30 10.32 -7.36
C LEU A 144 10.14 10.05 -6.40
N HIS A 145 9.26 9.08 -6.69
CA HIS A 145 8.16 8.71 -5.79
C HIS A 145 8.66 8.20 -4.44
N TYR A 146 9.72 7.39 -4.40
CA TYR A 146 10.29 6.97 -3.11
C TYR A 146 10.98 8.13 -2.38
N LEU A 147 11.64 9.04 -3.09
CA LEU A 147 12.25 10.21 -2.47
C LEU A 147 11.17 11.14 -1.89
N LEU A 148 10.06 11.33 -2.60
CA LEU A 148 8.86 12.04 -2.13
C LEU A 148 8.35 11.44 -0.81
N LEU A 149 8.16 10.12 -0.78
CA LEU A 149 7.75 9.40 0.43
C LEU A 149 8.76 9.56 1.57
N VAL A 150 10.07 9.50 1.28
CA VAL A 150 11.11 9.68 2.28
C VAL A 150 11.03 11.08 2.89
N TYR A 151 10.92 12.13 2.08
CA TYR A 151 10.79 13.50 2.58
C TYR A 151 9.49 13.72 3.36
N GLU A 152 8.38 13.16 2.92
CA GLU A 152 7.11 13.19 3.66
C GLU A 152 7.24 12.56 5.05
N TYR A 153 7.81 11.35 5.15
CA TYR A 153 8.01 10.68 6.44
C TYR A 153 9.01 11.40 7.35
N MET A 154 9.94 12.14 6.76
CA MET A 154 10.86 13.03 7.48
C MET A 154 10.19 14.35 7.91
N LYS A 155 8.95 14.61 7.48
CA LYS A 155 8.24 15.89 7.63
C LYS A 155 8.96 17.08 6.96
N ASP A 156 9.81 16.80 5.98
CA ASP A 156 10.45 17.83 5.15
C ASP A 156 9.55 18.13 3.95
N TYR A 157 8.43 18.79 4.23
CA TYR A 157 7.39 19.09 3.25
C TYR A 157 7.89 19.99 2.12
N LYS A 158 8.84 20.88 2.42
CA LYS A 158 9.44 21.75 1.41
C LYS A 158 10.17 20.92 0.36
N SER A 159 11.09 20.05 0.76
CA SER A 159 11.79 19.16 -0.17
C SER A 159 10.82 18.19 -0.88
N ALA A 160 9.80 17.71 -0.18
CA ALA A 160 8.77 16.86 -0.80
C ALA A 160 8.03 17.59 -1.94
N LEU A 161 7.65 18.86 -1.74
CA LEU A 161 7.01 19.68 -2.76
C LEU A 161 7.94 19.97 -3.95
N GLU A 162 9.24 20.19 -3.70
CA GLU A 162 10.24 20.35 -4.77
C GLU A 162 10.37 19.09 -5.63
N VAL A 163 10.23 17.88 -5.06
CA VAL A 163 10.23 16.62 -5.83
C VAL A 163 9.02 16.48 -6.75
N LEU A 164 7.91 17.18 -6.50
CA LEU A 164 6.75 17.15 -7.38
C LEU A 164 7.02 17.82 -8.73
N GLU A 165 7.92 18.81 -8.80
CA GLU A 165 8.25 19.51 -10.06
C GLU A 165 8.77 18.55 -11.15
N PRO A 166 9.84 17.75 -10.91
CA PRO A 166 10.30 16.79 -11.91
C PRO A 166 9.30 15.65 -12.18
N LEU A 167 8.40 15.32 -11.25
CA LEU A 167 7.32 14.36 -11.51
C LEU A 167 6.27 14.94 -12.47
N ASP A 168 5.89 16.20 -12.29
CA ASP A 168 4.98 16.95 -13.17
C ASP A 168 5.59 17.11 -14.58
N GLU A 169 6.89 17.41 -14.69
CA GLU A 169 7.61 17.43 -15.97
C GLU A 169 7.63 16.07 -16.70
N LEU A 170 7.45 14.97 -15.96
CA LEU A 170 7.32 13.60 -16.49
C LEU A 170 5.87 13.23 -16.79
N GLN A 171 4.93 14.18 -16.69
CA GLN A 171 3.49 14.02 -16.94
C GLN A 171 2.79 13.09 -15.96
N GLU A 172 3.34 12.90 -14.74
CA GLU A 172 2.64 12.24 -13.65
C GLU A 172 1.60 13.20 -13.04
N ASP A 173 0.43 12.69 -12.64
CA ASP A 173 -0.56 13.48 -11.92
C ASP A 173 -0.08 13.70 -10.49
N VAL A 174 0.28 14.94 -10.15
CA VAL A 174 0.79 15.34 -8.83
C VAL A 174 -0.21 16.18 -8.04
N ILE A 175 -1.45 16.38 -8.54
CA ILE A 175 -2.41 17.30 -7.94
C ILE A 175 -2.82 16.82 -6.54
N LEU A 176 -3.12 15.52 -6.40
CA LEU A 176 -3.51 14.92 -5.13
C LEU A 176 -2.34 14.93 -4.14
N GLU A 177 -1.14 14.53 -4.57
CA GLU A 177 0.09 14.56 -3.77
C GLU A 177 0.37 15.97 -3.25
N ARG A 178 0.25 17.00 -4.10
CA ARG A 178 0.47 18.39 -3.73
C ARG A 178 -0.53 18.84 -2.67
N ALA A 179 -1.82 18.58 -2.87
CA ALA A 179 -2.86 18.91 -1.90
C ALA A 179 -2.60 18.20 -0.56
N TYR A 180 -2.23 16.92 -0.61
CA TYR A 180 -1.93 16.11 0.56
C TYR A 180 -0.74 16.66 1.36
N LEU A 181 0.37 17.00 0.71
CA LEU A 181 1.52 17.61 1.38
C LEU A 181 1.19 18.95 2.01
N HIS A 182 0.39 19.80 1.36
CA HIS A 182 -0.05 21.07 1.96
C HIS A 182 -0.96 20.89 3.17
N VAL A 183 -1.81 19.85 3.18
CA VAL A 183 -2.61 19.49 4.35
C VAL A 183 -1.69 19.06 5.49
N LEU A 184 -0.73 18.16 5.23
CA LEU A 184 0.22 17.72 6.26
C LEU A 184 1.07 18.87 6.81
N GLU A 185 1.59 19.74 5.94
CA GLU A 185 2.34 20.93 6.32
C GLU A 185 1.51 21.85 7.22
N ALA A 186 0.24 22.09 6.90
CA ALA A 186 -0.66 22.90 7.72
C ALA A 186 -0.90 22.26 9.10
N LEU A 187 -1.20 20.96 9.13
CA LEU A 187 -1.47 20.23 10.37
C LEU A 187 -0.25 20.19 11.30
N ASP A 188 0.94 19.96 10.76
CA ASP A 188 2.19 19.87 11.52
C ASP A 188 2.82 21.24 11.86
N SER A 189 2.38 22.33 11.24
CA SER A 189 2.94 23.66 11.49
C SER A 189 2.78 24.07 12.97
N PRO A 190 3.87 24.34 13.69
CA PRO A 190 3.81 24.79 15.08
C PRO A 190 3.42 26.27 15.21
N ASN A 191 3.55 27.04 14.12
CA ASN A 191 3.38 28.49 14.11
C ASN A 191 1.95 28.93 13.78
N MET A 192 1.07 27.99 13.45
CA MET A 192 -0.33 28.26 13.13
C MET A 192 -1.24 27.93 14.30
N THR A 193 -2.16 28.84 14.61
CA THR A 193 -3.29 28.61 15.51
C THR A 193 -4.24 27.55 14.92
N LYS A 194 -5.11 26.98 15.77
CA LYS A 194 -6.08 25.97 15.31
C LYS A 194 -7.03 26.55 14.27
N GLU A 195 -7.44 27.80 14.45
CA GLU A 195 -8.35 28.54 13.58
C GLU A 195 -7.70 28.82 12.22
N GLU A 196 -6.43 29.23 12.19
CA GLU A 196 -5.67 29.41 10.94
C GLU A 196 -5.51 28.09 10.18
N LYS A 197 -5.26 26.99 10.90
CA LYS A 197 -5.21 25.64 10.31
C LYS A 197 -6.54 25.29 9.65
N VAL A 198 -7.66 25.47 10.36
CA VAL A 198 -9.00 25.19 9.81
C VAL A 198 -9.25 25.99 8.52
N GLN A 199 -8.93 27.28 8.50
CA GLN A 199 -9.12 28.10 7.29
C GLN A 199 -8.26 27.61 6.11
N LYS A 200 -6.98 27.32 6.34
CA LYS A 200 -6.08 26.79 5.29
C LYS A 200 -6.57 25.43 4.78
N LEU A 201 -7.04 24.54 5.66
CA LEU A 201 -7.58 23.23 5.26
C LEU A 201 -8.86 23.35 4.43
N LEU A 202 -9.75 24.28 4.79
CA LEU A 202 -10.96 24.56 4.01
C LEU A 202 -10.63 25.14 2.63
N GLU A 203 -9.63 26.01 2.53
CA GLU A 203 -9.16 26.52 1.24
C GLU A 203 -8.63 25.39 0.34
N ILE A 204 -7.80 24.50 0.90
CA ILE A 204 -7.30 23.33 0.17
C ILE A 204 -8.47 22.43 -0.26
N TYR A 205 -9.44 22.17 0.61
CA TYR A 205 -10.61 21.36 0.30
C TYR A 205 -11.47 21.96 -0.81
N LYS A 206 -11.69 23.28 -0.80
CA LYS A 206 -12.46 24.00 -1.83
C LYS A 206 -11.80 23.92 -3.21
N ASN A 207 -10.48 23.84 -3.27
CA ASN A 207 -9.74 23.76 -4.52
C ASN A 207 -9.63 22.32 -5.05
N ALA A 208 -9.33 21.36 -4.16
CA ALA A 208 -9.05 19.98 -4.56
C ALA A 208 -10.29 19.08 -4.57
N HIS A 209 -11.28 19.34 -3.72
CA HIS A 209 -12.42 18.46 -3.45
C HIS A 209 -12.01 16.99 -3.12
N ARG A 210 -10.82 16.79 -2.57
CA ARG A 210 -10.23 15.51 -2.14
C ARG A 210 -9.87 15.57 -0.67
N LEU A 211 -9.43 14.44 -0.09
CA LEU A 211 -8.94 14.37 1.29
C LEU A 211 -10.01 14.74 2.34
N ALA A 212 -11.29 14.51 1.99
CA ALA A 212 -12.42 14.94 2.82
C ALA A 212 -12.30 14.38 4.24
N TYR A 213 -11.98 13.09 4.37
CA TYR A 213 -11.82 12.46 5.67
C TYR A 213 -10.72 13.14 6.51
N LEU A 214 -9.51 13.29 5.97
CA LEU A 214 -8.38 13.88 6.68
C LEU A 214 -8.64 15.32 7.13
N ILE A 215 -9.25 16.12 6.25
CA ILE A 215 -9.54 17.52 6.51
C ILE A 215 -10.65 17.65 7.55
N PHE A 216 -11.78 16.98 7.35
CA PHE A 216 -12.93 17.11 8.25
C PHE A 216 -12.72 16.40 9.59
N ASP A 217 -11.89 15.37 9.68
CA ASP A 217 -11.49 14.79 10.98
C ASP A 217 -10.87 15.86 11.90
N TYR A 218 -9.95 16.67 11.37
CA TYR A 218 -9.36 17.77 12.13
C TYR A 218 -10.38 18.89 12.41
N ILE A 219 -11.17 19.30 11.42
CA ILE A 219 -12.10 20.43 11.61
C ILE A 219 -13.20 20.07 12.61
N PHE A 220 -13.74 18.84 12.59
CA PHE A 220 -14.71 18.40 13.60
C PHE A 220 -14.13 18.42 15.02
N GLN A 221 -12.84 18.12 15.21
CA GLN A 221 -12.21 18.19 16.53
C GLN A 221 -12.00 19.63 17.03
N VAL A 222 -11.92 20.61 16.13
CA VAL A 222 -11.62 22.02 16.48
C VAL A 222 -12.87 22.88 16.50
N ASN A 223 -13.69 22.81 15.44
CA ASN A 223 -14.88 23.60 15.24
C ASN A 223 -15.95 22.80 14.43
N PRO A 224 -16.77 21.97 15.12
CA PRO A 224 -17.82 21.18 14.50
C PRO A 224 -18.83 22.01 13.71
N GLN A 225 -19.20 23.20 14.19
CA GLN A 225 -20.14 24.07 13.49
C GLN A 225 -19.62 24.43 12.10
N LEU A 226 -18.36 24.87 12.02
CA LEU A 226 -17.75 25.23 10.75
C LEU A 226 -17.52 24.02 9.84
N ALA A 227 -17.29 22.82 10.42
CA ALA A 227 -17.25 21.57 9.68
C ALA A 227 -18.58 21.33 8.95
N TRP A 228 -19.70 21.37 9.69
CA TRP A 228 -21.04 21.21 9.13
C TRP A 228 -21.38 22.22 8.04
N GLU A 229 -20.96 23.48 8.18
CA GLU A 229 -21.22 24.54 7.20
C GLU A 229 -20.49 24.32 5.86
N ASN A 230 -19.38 23.57 5.84
CA ASN A 230 -18.52 23.42 4.66
C ASN A 230 -18.43 21.98 4.12
N ILE A 231 -19.02 21.01 4.81
CA ILE A 231 -18.95 19.60 4.42
C ILE A 231 -19.75 19.32 3.14
N ASP A 232 -19.16 18.52 2.25
CA ASP A 232 -19.88 18.00 1.10
C ASP A 232 -20.68 16.77 1.52
N ILE A 233 -21.99 16.97 1.70
CA ILE A 233 -22.91 15.94 2.18
C ILE A 233 -23.05 14.79 1.14
N SER A 234 -22.64 14.97 -0.11
CA SER A 234 -22.59 13.84 -1.07
C SER A 234 -21.56 12.77 -0.67
N LYS A 235 -20.60 13.11 0.21
CA LYS A 235 -19.58 12.20 0.75
C LYS A 235 -19.97 11.58 2.08
N SER A 236 -21.26 11.59 2.43
CA SER A 236 -21.64 11.19 3.78
C SER A 236 -21.26 9.75 4.14
N GLU A 237 -21.32 8.83 3.19
CA GLU A 237 -20.89 7.44 3.38
C GLU A 237 -19.39 7.33 3.69
N LEU A 238 -18.54 8.11 3.01
CA LEU A 238 -17.09 8.14 3.27
C LEU A 238 -16.78 8.64 4.69
N LEU A 239 -17.59 9.56 5.20
CA LEU A 239 -17.38 10.25 6.48
C LEU A 239 -18.19 9.64 7.62
N THR A 240 -18.75 8.43 7.42
CA THR A 240 -19.63 7.75 8.39
C THR A 240 -19.01 7.65 9.78
N GLU A 241 -17.75 7.25 9.89
CA GLU A 241 -17.10 7.13 11.20
C GLU A 241 -16.95 8.49 11.91
N LEU A 242 -16.71 9.58 11.15
CA LEU A 242 -16.64 10.93 11.73
C LEU A 242 -18.00 11.34 12.30
N PHE A 243 -19.06 11.12 11.52
CA PHE A 243 -20.42 11.40 11.97
C PHE A 243 -20.84 10.53 13.15
N TRP A 244 -20.49 9.25 13.14
CA TRP A 244 -20.79 8.32 14.21
C TRP A 244 -20.11 8.68 15.53
N ARG A 245 -18.90 9.27 15.47
CA ARG A 245 -18.14 9.72 16.64
C ARG A 245 -18.45 11.16 17.07
N CYS A 246 -19.20 11.91 16.27
CA CYS A 246 -19.57 13.30 16.57
C CYS A 246 -20.44 13.37 17.84
N ASP A 247 -20.07 14.22 18.81
CA ASP A 247 -20.84 14.41 20.04
C ASP A 247 -22.28 14.87 19.72
N SER A 248 -23.27 14.35 20.46
CA SER A 248 -24.69 14.71 20.25
C SER A 248 -24.98 16.21 20.36
N LYS A 249 -24.17 16.97 21.11
CA LYS A 249 -24.29 18.43 21.26
C LYS A 249 -23.85 19.20 20.00
N ASP A 250 -23.02 18.58 19.16
CA ASP A 250 -22.38 19.19 18.01
C ASP A 250 -23.11 18.82 16.70
N LEU A 251 -24.25 18.14 16.79
CA LEU A 251 -25.08 17.77 15.65
C LEU A 251 -25.79 18.98 15.05
N ASN A 252 -25.80 19.04 13.72
CA ASN A 252 -26.60 20.02 12.98
C ASN A 252 -27.89 19.38 12.47
N LEU A 253 -28.99 19.57 13.21
CA LEU A 253 -30.28 18.92 12.92
C LEU A 253 -30.90 19.35 11.59
N ASP A 254 -30.66 20.57 11.12
CA ASP A 254 -31.17 21.05 9.84
C ASP A 254 -30.54 20.25 8.70
N ILE A 255 -29.20 20.13 8.70
CA ILE A 255 -28.45 19.34 7.73
C ILE A 255 -28.83 17.85 7.80
N ILE A 256 -28.97 17.30 9.01
CA ILE A 256 -29.34 15.91 9.20
C ILE A 256 -30.73 15.64 8.62
N THR A 257 -31.69 16.55 8.81
CA THR A 257 -33.07 16.38 8.33
C THR A 257 -33.16 16.38 6.80
N ASP A 258 -32.28 17.14 6.14
CA ASP A 258 -32.25 17.28 4.69
C ASP A 258 -31.49 16.15 3.97
N ASN A 259 -30.75 15.29 4.70
CA ASN A 259 -29.99 14.19 4.11
C ASN A 259 -30.51 12.81 4.53
N GLY A 260 -30.94 12.01 3.55
CA GLY A 260 -31.49 10.67 3.77
C GLY A 260 -30.57 9.74 4.57
N TYR A 261 -29.28 9.68 4.19
CA TYR A 261 -28.30 8.84 4.86
C TYR A 261 -28.06 9.26 6.32
N LEU A 262 -27.90 10.57 6.58
CA LEU A 262 -27.70 11.07 7.94
C LEU A 262 -28.92 10.85 8.83
N ARG A 263 -30.15 10.97 8.29
CA ARG A 263 -31.37 10.61 9.04
C ARG A 263 -31.33 9.16 9.48
N GLU A 264 -30.95 8.24 8.60
CA GLU A 264 -30.82 6.82 8.91
C GLU A 264 -29.71 6.58 9.94
N LEU A 265 -28.52 7.15 9.72
CA LEU A 265 -27.36 7.02 10.61
C LEU A 265 -27.64 7.50 12.03
N TYR A 266 -28.17 8.71 12.19
CA TYR A 266 -28.44 9.27 13.51
C TYR A 266 -29.73 8.72 14.15
N THR A 267 -30.65 8.15 13.36
CA THR A 267 -31.73 7.33 13.94
C THR A 267 -31.18 6.01 14.47
N ALA A 268 -30.28 5.35 13.73
CA ALA A 268 -29.63 4.11 14.14
C ALA A 268 -28.78 4.31 15.41
N ARG A 269 -28.09 5.44 15.53
CA ARG A 269 -27.33 5.81 16.74
C ARG A 269 -28.21 6.18 17.92
N GLY A 270 -29.45 6.62 17.65
CA GLY A 270 -30.46 6.94 18.66
C GLY A 270 -30.60 8.41 19.03
N ASP A 271 -29.92 9.33 18.32
CA ASP A 271 -30.03 10.78 18.59
C ASP A 271 -31.35 11.38 18.09
N VAL A 272 -31.91 10.83 17.01
CA VAL A 272 -33.13 11.34 16.36
C VAL A 272 -34.09 10.21 16.01
N LYS A 273 -35.33 10.57 15.67
CA LYS A 273 -36.36 9.63 15.17
C LYS A 273 -36.87 10.09 13.81
N LEU A 274 -36.01 10.04 12.81
CA LEU A 274 -36.28 10.58 11.47
C LEU A 274 -36.38 9.51 10.38
N ALA A 275 -35.97 8.27 10.67
CA ALA A 275 -36.10 7.12 9.77
C ALA A 275 -36.83 5.95 10.45
N TYR A 276 -37.54 5.14 9.66
CA TYR A 276 -38.19 3.92 10.16
C TYR A 276 -37.49 2.64 9.73
N ASN A 277 -36.70 2.69 8.66
CA ASN A 277 -35.93 1.60 8.09
C ASN A 277 -34.67 2.16 7.41
N SER A 278 -33.76 1.27 7.05
CA SER A 278 -32.62 1.57 6.20
C SER A 278 -32.43 0.47 5.16
N SER A 279 -31.85 0.83 4.01
CA SER A 279 -31.36 -0.17 3.05
C SER A 279 -30.05 -0.82 3.49
N ILE A 280 -29.36 -0.20 4.43
CA ILE A 280 -28.13 -0.68 5.04
C ILE A 280 -28.50 -1.56 6.22
N PHE A 281 -28.12 -2.82 6.17
CA PHE A 281 -28.53 -3.84 7.13
C PHE A 281 -28.18 -3.46 8.57
N GLU A 282 -26.95 -3.00 8.80
CA GLU A 282 -26.45 -2.62 10.11
C GLU A 282 -27.28 -1.47 10.71
N LEU A 283 -27.58 -0.44 9.90
CA LEU A 283 -28.41 0.69 10.32
C LEU A 283 -29.85 0.25 10.57
N ASP A 284 -30.45 -0.57 9.70
CA ASP A 284 -31.82 -1.05 9.88
C ASP A 284 -31.97 -1.83 11.18
N VAL A 285 -31.04 -2.75 11.46
CA VAL A 285 -31.01 -3.51 12.71
C VAL A 285 -30.96 -2.57 13.92
N LEU A 286 -30.07 -1.59 13.94
CA LEU A 286 -29.95 -0.63 15.05
C LEU A 286 -31.21 0.25 15.19
N ILE A 287 -31.80 0.71 14.08
CA ILE A 287 -33.08 1.45 14.08
C ILE A 287 -34.19 0.61 14.72
N LYS A 288 -34.31 -0.68 14.37
CA LYS A 288 -35.35 -1.56 14.95
C LYS A 288 -35.12 -1.89 16.41
N LEU A 289 -33.86 -1.95 16.84
CA LEU A 289 -33.50 -2.25 18.22
C LEU A 289 -33.83 -1.07 19.15
N GLU A 290 -33.86 0.16 18.65
CA GLU A 290 -34.19 1.37 19.43
C GLU A 290 -33.37 1.47 20.74
N GLY A 291 -32.10 1.07 20.71
CA GLY A 291 -31.22 1.06 21.88
C GLY A 291 -31.55 0.02 22.96
N LYS A 292 -32.47 -0.92 22.71
CA LYS A 292 -32.85 -2.00 23.66
C LYS A 292 -31.79 -3.10 23.79
N SER A 293 -30.81 -3.14 22.90
CA SER A 293 -29.68 -4.06 22.95
C SER A 293 -28.36 -3.31 23.09
N ASN A 294 -27.34 -4.02 23.54
CA ASN A 294 -25.99 -3.50 23.65
C ASN A 294 -25.21 -3.65 22.33
N ALA A 295 -25.67 -2.98 21.26
CA ALA A 295 -25.10 -3.06 19.92
C ALA A 295 -24.74 -1.68 19.38
N THR A 296 -23.61 -1.59 18.66
CA THR A 296 -23.11 -0.38 18.00
C THR A 296 -22.41 -0.75 16.69
N LEU A 297 -21.90 0.24 15.95
CA LEU A 297 -21.08 0.03 14.77
C LEU A 297 -19.60 -0.10 15.15
N SER A 298 -18.94 -1.11 14.56
CA SER A 298 -17.48 -1.18 14.44
C SER A 298 -17.07 -0.85 13.03
N PHE A 299 -15.91 -0.20 12.87
CA PHE A 299 -15.42 0.26 11.57
C PHE A 299 -14.12 -0.44 11.18
N GLU A 300 -14.04 -0.81 9.92
CA GLU A 300 -12.82 -1.28 9.26
C GLU A 300 -12.61 -0.50 7.96
N TYR A 301 -11.37 -0.48 7.48
CA TYR A 301 -10.99 0.32 6.32
C TYR A 301 -10.32 -0.53 5.27
N VAL A 302 -10.85 -0.51 4.06
CA VAL A 302 -10.29 -1.20 2.90
C VAL A 302 -9.61 -0.19 1.98
N CYS A 303 -8.33 -0.40 1.67
CA CYS A 303 -7.66 0.41 0.65
C CYS A 303 -8.15 0.03 -0.74
N ASP A 304 -8.70 0.96 -1.49
CA ASP A 304 -9.20 0.69 -2.84
C ASP A 304 -8.11 0.42 -3.88
N ASN A 305 -6.87 0.79 -3.60
CA ASN A 305 -5.74 0.49 -4.48
C ASN A 305 -5.19 -0.93 -4.24
N CYS A 306 -4.85 -1.29 -3.00
CA CYS A 306 -4.19 -2.58 -2.72
C CYS A 306 -5.09 -3.65 -2.08
N LYS A 307 -6.34 -3.30 -1.78
CA LYS A 307 -7.34 -4.15 -1.12
C LYS A 307 -6.92 -4.68 0.25
N GLY A 308 -5.98 -3.98 0.91
CA GLY A 308 -5.61 -4.26 2.30
C GLY A 308 -6.67 -3.76 3.26
N THR A 309 -6.91 -4.49 4.34
CA THR A 309 -7.81 -4.14 5.44
C THR A 309 -7.04 -3.55 6.62
N TYR A 310 -7.60 -2.52 7.24
CA TYR A 310 -6.97 -1.78 8.34
C TYR A 310 -8.01 -1.47 9.43
N PRO A 311 -7.63 -1.52 10.71
CA PRO A 311 -8.54 -1.25 11.83
C PRO A 311 -8.82 0.25 12.06
N PHE A 312 -8.08 1.13 11.39
CA PHE A 312 -8.20 2.58 11.57
C PHE A 312 -8.18 3.28 10.21
N ALA A 313 -8.86 4.42 10.14
CA ALA A 313 -8.84 5.27 8.97
C ALA A 313 -7.42 5.71 8.65
N PHE A 314 -7.11 5.83 7.37
CA PHE A 314 -5.81 6.32 6.90
C PHE A 314 -6.01 7.24 5.70
N SER A 315 -5.21 8.31 5.68
CA SER A 315 -5.12 9.19 4.51
C SER A 315 -4.09 8.68 3.50
N ARG A 316 -3.02 8.03 3.96
CA ARG A 316 -2.03 7.31 3.13
C ARG A 316 -1.94 5.85 3.55
N CYS A 317 -2.13 4.93 2.59
CA CYS A 317 -2.09 3.49 2.85
C CYS A 317 -0.68 3.04 3.27
N SER A 318 -0.55 2.34 4.39
CA SER A 318 0.76 1.87 4.88
C SER A 318 1.40 0.76 4.01
N SER A 319 0.58 0.02 3.25
CA SER A 319 1.06 -1.07 2.38
C SER A 319 1.45 -0.60 0.99
N CYS A 320 0.61 0.19 0.30
CA CYS A 320 0.84 0.63 -1.07
C CYS A 320 1.16 2.12 -1.24
N HIS A 321 1.06 2.90 -0.16
CA HIS A 321 1.31 4.35 -0.16
C HIS A 321 0.34 5.18 -1.01
N ALA A 322 -0.74 4.62 -1.56
CA ALA A 322 -1.78 5.44 -2.21
C ALA A 322 -2.50 6.35 -1.20
N ILE A 323 -2.87 7.56 -1.65
CA ILE A 323 -3.52 8.60 -0.86
C ILE A 323 -5.03 8.59 -1.14
N ASP A 324 -5.85 8.89 -0.13
CA ASP A 324 -7.32 9.08 -0.28
C ASP A 324 -8.03 7.85 -0.87
N THR A 325 -7.57 6.65 -0.49
CA THR A 325 -8.10 5.36 -0.99
C THR A 325 -8.80 4.53 0.09
N ALA A 326 -8.98 5.07 1.30
CA ALA A 326 -9.65 4.35 2.37
C ALA A 326 -11.17 4.35 2.11
N ARG A 327 -11.74 3.16 1.94
CA ARG A 327 -13.19 2.94 2.01
C ARG A 327 -13.54 2.39 3.38
N VAL A 328 -14.54 2.99 4.01
CA VAL A 328 -15.08 2.52 5.29
C VAL A 328 -16.03 1.35 5.05
N GLU A 329 -15.83 0.28 5.81
CA GLU A 329 -16.75 -0.84 5.97
C GLU A 329 -17.17 -0.84 7.45
N TYR A 330 -18.43 -1.17 7.72
CA TYR A 330 -18.92 -1.21 9.10
C TYR A 330 -19.74 -2.46 9.34
N SER A 331 -19.68 -2.95 10.57
CA SER A 331 -20.39 -4.13 11.03
C SER A 331 -20.96 -3.89 12.43
N LEU A 332 -21.93 -4.72 12.82
CA LEU A 332 -22.46 -4.69 14.17
C LEU A 332 -21.46 -5.30 15.17
N SER A 333 -21.20 -4.58 16.25
CA SER A 333 -20.40 -5.05 17.38
C SER A 333 -21.10 -4.77 18.71
N LYS A 334 -20.63 -5.42 19.78
CA LYS A 334 -21.11 -5.12 21.13
C LYS A 334 -20.63 -3.74 21.57
N ASP A 335 -21.50 -2.95 22.19
CA ASP A 335 -21.13 -1.66 22.77
C ASP A 335 -20.57 -1.83 24.19
N TYR A 336 -19.25 -1.91 24.30
CA TYR A 336 -18.60 -2.03 25.60
C TYR A 336 -18.70 -0.74 26.44
N GLY A 337 -18.97 0.42 25.83
CA GLY A 337 -19.08 1.69 26.56
C GLY A 337 -20.35 1.78 27.42
N LYS A 338 -21.45 1.20 26.94
CA LYS A 338 -22.74 1.18 27.64
C LYS A 338 -22.75 0.26 28.87
N GLU A 339 -21.99 -0.83 28.86
CA GLU A 339 -21.87 -1.73 30.02
C GLU A 339 -21.21 -1.05 31.23
N PHE A 340 -20.18 -0.23 31.01
CA PHE A 340 -19.52 0.50 32.09
C PHE A 340 -20.40 1.60 32.71
N SER A 341 -21.33 2.20 31.96
CA SER A 341 -22.24 3.21 32.50
C SER A 341 -23.43 2.59 33.23
N GLU A 342 -23.94 1.45 32.77
CA GLU A 342 -25.02 0.71 33.44
C GLU A 342 -24.55 0.03 34.75
N GLU A 343 -23.34 -0.55 34.79
CA GLU A 343 -22.80 -1.14 36.03
C GLU A 343 -22.53 -0.08 37.11
N ASN A 344 -22.04 1.10 36.75
CA ASN A 344 -21.78 2.18 37.72
C ASN A 344 -23.05 2.84 38.27
N ASN A 345 -24.17 2.79 37.53
CA ASN A 345 -25.46 3.29 38.01
C ASN A 345 -26.19 2.30 38.94
N SER A 346 -25.69 1.07 39.10
CA SER A 346 -26.27 0.07 40.01
C SER A 346 -25.78 0.18 41.47
N PHE A 347 -24.87 1.12 41.75
CA PHE A 347 -24.30 1.38 43.08
C PHE A 347 -24.80 2.67 43.75
N GLN A 348 -25.90 3.28 43.28
CA GLN A 348 -26.53 4.45 43.93
C GLN A 348 -27.87 4.14 44.58
#